data_AF-A0A919XM27-F1
#
_entry.id   AF-A0A919XM27-F1
#
_cell.length_a   1.000
_cell.length_b   1.000
_cell.length_c   1.000
_cell.angle_alpha   90.00
_cell.angle_beta   90.00
_cell.angle_gamma   90.00
#
_symmetry.space_group_name_H-M   'P 1'
#
loop_
_entity.id
_entity.type
_entity.pdbx_description
1 polymer ?
#
loop_
_entity_poly.entity_id
_entity_poly.type
_entity_poly.pdbx_seq_one_letter_code
_entity_poly.pdbx_strand_id
1 'polypeptide(L)'
;MEFPIRVVVYLRKDYYIMTMLKEKVSASFFAPYNKNDEPYIRIATGDFEELDSEVGRDDALAAYLHSFAHELTHYQQWIHDKPFLEDEAEETARLIVEQYAETREHP
;
A
#
# COMPACT_ATOMS: atom_id res chain seq x y z
N MET A 1 -12.64 -7.26 -6.47
CA MET A 1 -12.69 -6.75 -5.08
C MET A 1 -13.91 -5.88 -4.92
N GLU A 2 -14.49 -5.86 -3.73
CA GLU A 2 -15.56 -4.92 -3.36
C GLU A 2 -15.02 -3.90 -2.36
N PHE A 3 -15.54 -2.67 -2.43
CA PHE A 3 -15.16 -1.56 -1.57
C PHE A 3 -16.40 -1.01 -0.86
N PRO A 4 -16.97 -1.77 0.11
CA PRO A 4 -18.17 -1.34 0.82
C PRO A 4 -17.92 -0.12 1.73
N ILE A 5 -16.67 0.14 2.11
CA ILE A 5 -16.24 1.34 2.83
C ILE A 5 -15.18 2.04 1.97
N ARG A 6 -15.31 3.36 1.81
CA ARG A 6 -14.30 4.17 1.11
C ARG A 6 -12.98 4.10 1.89
N VAL A 7 -11.88 3.84 1.19
CA VAL A 7 -10.52 3.96 1.72
C VAL A 7 -9.80 5.09 1.01
N VAL A 8 -9.31 6.08 1.78
CA VAL A 8 -8.57 7.22 1.23
C VAL A 8 -7.09 6.88 1.19
N VAL A 9 -6.41 7.21 0.09
CA VAL A 9 -4.97 7.00 -0.06
C VAL A 9 -4.26 8.35 -0.07
N TYR A 10 -3.32 8.53 0.86
CA TYR A 10 -2.49 9.73 0.97
C TYR A 10 -1.07 9.44 0.49
N LEU A 11 -0.65 10.09 -0.60
CA LEU A 11 0.74 10.12 -1.02
C LEU A 11 1.46 11.25 -0.27
N ARG A 12 2.58 10.93 0.37
CA ARG A 12 3.31 11.85 1.24
C ARG A 12 4.71 12.06 0.69
N LYS A 13 5.14 13.33 0.63
CA LYS A 13 6.53 13.71 0.29
C LYS A 13 7.58 13.32 1.35
N ASP A 14 7.14 12.72 2.45
CA ASP A 14 8.03 12.25 3.51
C ASP A 14 8.77 10.99 3.01
N TYR A 15 10.02 10.82 3.42
CA TYR A 15 10.82 9.64 3.07
C TYR A 15 10.29 8.37 3.74
N TYR A 16 9.76 8.49 4.96
CA TYR A 16 9.12 7.40 5.69
C TYR A 16 7.87 7.89 6.41
N ILE A 17 6.95 6.98 6.68
CA ILE A 17 5.87 7.16 7.66
C ILE A 17 6.36 6.69 9.02
N MET A 18 6.12 7.50 10.05
CA MET A 18 6.37 7.11 11.44
C MET A 18 5.12 6.44 12.03
N THR A 19 5.26 5.21 12.50
CA THR A 19 4.19 4.49 13.21
C THR A 19 4.08 4.97 14.66
N MET A 20 2.99 4.59 15.35
CA MET A 20 2.82 4.87 16.78
C MET A 20 3.90 4.19 17.65
N LEU A 21 4.50 3.11 17.15
CA LEU A 21 5.62 2.38 17.78
C LEU A 21 6.99 2.99 17.42
N LYS A 22 7.02 4.13 16.72
CA LYS A 22 8.22 4.83 16.24
C LYS A 22 9.02 4.04 15.19
N GLU A 23 8.38 3.15 14.46
CA GLU A 23 8.98 2.47 13.31
C GLU A 23 8.87 3.34 12.07
N LYS A 24 9.83 3.19 11.17
CA LYS A 24 9.84 3.83 9.85
C LYS A 24 9.34 2.82 8.83
N VAL A 25 8.26 3.14 8.14
CA VAL A 25 7.64 2.28 7.11
C VAL A 25 7.40 3.06 5.83
N SER A 26 7.41 2.37 4.68
CA SER A 26 7.12 2.96 3.36
C SER A 26 5.62 3.17 3.15
N ALA A 27 4.77 2.33 3.74
CA ALA A 27 3.32 2.48 3.72
C ALA A 27 2.69 2.10 5.07
N SER A 28 1.43 2.48 5.27
CA SER A 28 0.65 2.04 6.43
C SER A 28 -0.85 2.11 6.16
N PHE A 29 -1.58 1.11 6.60
CA PHE A 29 -3.03 1.11 6.70
C PHE A 29 -3.51 1.45 8.12
N PHE A 30 -4.47 2.38 8.21
CA PHE A 30 -5.22 2.65 9.43
C PHE A 30 -6.54 1.89 9.41
N ALA A 31 -6.61 0.85 10.25
CA ALA A 31 -7.78 0.03 10.50
C ALA A 31 -8.51 0.50 11.77
N PRO A 32 -9.57 1.33 11.69
CA PRO A 32 -10.31 1.72 12.88
C PRO A 32 -11.07 0.53 13.48
N TYR A 33 -11.24 0.53 14.80
CA TYR A 33 -12.05 -0.47 15.49
C TYR A 33 -13.53 -0.39 15.09
N ASN A 34 -14.07 0.84 14.98
CA ASN A 34 -15.42 1.08 14.53
C ASN A 34 -15.44 1.23 13.00
N LYS A 35 -16.21 0.39 12.30
CA LYS A 35 -16.34 0.44 10.82
C LYS A 35 -17.02 1.72 10.29
N ASN A 36 -17.62 2.53 11.16
CA ASN A 36 -18.16 3.83 10.76
C ASN A 36 -17.09 4.93 10.68
N ASP A 37 -15.92 4.71 11.27
CA ASP A 37 -14.79 5.62 11.14
C ASP A 37 -14.08 5.36 9.80
N GLU A 38 -13.61 6.43 9.16
CA GLU A 38 -13.00 6.33 7.84
C GLU A 38 -11.60 5.69 7.90
N PRO A 39 -11.38 4.55 7.22
CA PRO A 39 -10.06 3.97 7.09
C PRO A 39 -9.24 4.74 6.05
N TYR A 40 -7.91 4.66 6.16
CA TYR A 40 -7.03 5.28 5.17
C TYR A 40 -5.69 4.55 5.03
N ILE A 41 -5.08 4.71 3.87
CA ILE A 41 -3.73 4.26 3.55
C ILE A 41 -2.84 5.49 3.41
N ARG A 42 -1.59 5.39 3.85
CA ARG A 42 -0.54 6.39 3.61
C ARG A 42 0.62 5.70 2.92
N ILE A 43 1.22 6.38 1.95
CA ILE A 43 2.42 5.92 1.23
C ILE A 43 3.44 7.06 1.27
N ALA A 44 4.64 6.76 1.75
CA ALA A 44 5.80 7.64 1.66
C ALA A 44 6.38 7.52 0.25
N THR A 45 6.59 8.66 -0.41
CA THR A 45 7.13 8.75 -1.77
C THR A 45 8.30 9.74 -1.84
N GLY A 46 8.84 10.15 -0.68
CA GLY A 46 9.92 11.13 -0.59
C GLY A 46 11.27 10.61 -1.07
N ASP A 47 11.40 9.30 -1.25
CA ASP A 47 12.57 8.57 -1.74
C ASP A 47 12.56 8.36 -3.27
N PHE A 48 11.53 8.83 -3.99
CA PHE A 48 11.33 8.50 -5.41
C PHE A 48 12.53 8.80 -6.31
N GLU A 49 13.16 9.97 -6.16
CA GLU A 49 14.31 10.35 -7.00
C GLU A 49 15.53 9.44 -6.75
N GLU A 50 15.70 8.95 -5.52
CA GLU A 50 16.76 7.99 -5.17
C GLU A 50 16.43 6.63 -5.78
N LEU A 51 15.19 6.15 -5.58
CA LEU A 51 14.73 4.86 -6.09
C LEU A 51 14.75 4.80 -7.63
N ASP A 52 14.29 5.86 -8.32
CA ASP A 52 14.37 5.97 -9.79
C ASP A 52 15.82 5.88 -10.27
N SER A 53 16.76 6.51 -9.56
CA SER A 53 18.18 6.43 -9.91
C SER A 53 18.79 5.03 -9.73
N GLU A 54 18.24 4.23 -8.83
CA GLU A 54 18.75 2.89 -8.49
C GLU A 54 18.15 1.79 -9.36
N VAL A 55 16.83 1.78 -9.54
CA VAL A 55 16.10 0.71 -10.22
C VAL A 55 15.40 1.15 -11.51
N GLY A 56 15.40 2.45 -11.80
CA GLY A 56 14.67 3.01 -12.92
C GLY A 56 13.19 3.25 -12.61
N ARG A 57 12.60 4.16 -13.37
CA ARG A 57 11.28 4.73 -13.11
C ARG A 57 10.16 3.72 -12.97
N ASP A 58 10.11 2.73 -13.85
CA ASP A 58 9.02 1.76 -13.89
C ASP A 58 9.06 0.85 -12.65
N ASP A 59 10.24 0.37 -12.29
CA ASP A 59 10.43 -0.45 -11.09
C ASP A 59 10.21 0.36 -9.80
N ALA A 60 10.60 1.64 -9.79
CA ALA A 60 10.31 2.55 -8.69
C ALA A 60 8.80 2.78 -8.50
N LEU A 61 8.06 2.98 -9.60
CA LEU A 61 6.59 3.09 -9.56
C LEU A 61 5.94 1.77 -9.15
N ALA A 62 6.43 0.63 -9.65
CA ALA A 62 5.97 -0.70 -9.27
C ALA A 62 6.15 -0.96 -7.77
N ALA A 63 7.25 -0.50 -7.15
CA ALA A 63 7.48 -0.62 -5.71
C ALA A 63 6.43 0.14 -4.88
N TYR A 64 6.02 1.34 -5.30
CA TYR A 64 4.94 2.08 -4.64
C TYR A 64 3.57 1.43 -4.86
N LEU A 65 3.30 0.92 -6.06
CA LEU A 65 2.07 0.17 -6.34
C LEU A 65 2.00 -1.12 -5.52
N HIS A 66 3.14 -1.80 -5.33
CA HIS A 66 3.24 -2.97 -4.48
C HIS A 66 2.93 -2.62 -3.02
N SER A 67 3.55 -1.55 -2.50
CA SER A 67 3.25 -1.05 -1.15
C SER A 67 1.77 -0.67 -1.00
N PHE A 68 1.17 -0.04 -2.02
CA PHE A 68 -0.27 0.24 -2.03
C PHE A 68 -1.11 -1.03 -1.99
N ALA A 69 -0.80 -2.02 -2.82
CA ALA A 69 -1.54 -3.28 -2.92
C ALA A 69 -1.42 -4.14 -1.65
N HIS A 70 -0.28 -4.08 -0.97
CA HIS A 70 -0.07 -4.72 0.34
C HIS A 70 -1.06 -4.15 1.37
N GLU A 71 -1.10 -2.83 1.51
CA GLU A 71 -2.04 -2.16 2.43
C GLU A 71 -3.52 -2.32 2.01
N LEU A 72 -3.78 -2.42 0.70
CA LEU A 72 -5.10 -2.72 0.18
C LEU A 72 -5.58 -4.12 0.59
N THR A 73 -4.65 -5.08 0.70
CA THR A 73 -4.93 -6.43 1.19
C THR A 73 -5.27 -6.41 2.68
N HIS A 74 -4.57 -5.60 3.49
CA HIS A 74 -4.96 -5.37 4.89
C HIS A 74 -6.34 -4.71 5.01
N TYR A 75 -6.70 -3.79 4.11
CA TYR A 75 -8.07 -3.27 4.05
C TYR A 75 -9.10 -4.39 3.81
N GLN A 76 -8.83 -5.33 2.90
CA GLN A 76 -9.70 -6.49 2.67
C GLN A 76 -9.74 -7.42 3.90
N GLN A 77 -8.61 -7.69 4.54
CA GLN A 77 -8.60 -8.47 5.78
C GLN A 77 -9.44 -7.78 6.86
N TRP A 78 -9.31 -6.46 7.01
CA TRP A 78 -10.09 -5.68 7.95
C TRP A 78 -11.59 -5.75 7.65
N ILE A 79 -12.03 -5.48 6.41
CA ILE A 79 -13.46 -5.42 6.10
C ILE A 79 -14.18 -6.77 6.29
N HIS A 80 -13.44 -7.87 6.19
CA HIS A 80 -13.95 -9.24 6.39
C HIS A 80 -13.65 -9.81 7.79
N ASP A 81 -13.23 -8.96 8.73
CA ASP A 81 -12.88 -9.33 10.12
C ASP A 81 -11.88 -10.50 10.21
N LYS A 82 -10.93 -10.53 9.27
CA LYS A 82 -9.83 -11.50 9.24
C LYS A 82 -8.60 -10.97 9.98
N PRO A 83 -7.72 -11.87 10.49
CA PRO A 83 -6.41 -11.47 10.98
C PRO A 83 -5.59 -10.75 9.90
N PHE A 84 -4.70 -9.84 10.33
CA PHE A 84 -3.68 -9.28 9.44
C PHE A 84 -2.55 -10.28 9.28
N LEU A 85 -2.44 -10.83 8.07
CA LEU A 85 -1.42 -11.81 7.70
C LEU A 85 -0.48 -11.16 6.68
N GLU A 86 0.76 -10.89 7.09
CA GLU A 86 1.79 -10.25 6.26
C GLU A 86 2.12 -11.09 5.02
N ASP A 87 2.26 -12.42 5.18
CA ASP A 87 2.56 -13.31 4.05
C ASP A 87 1.45 -13.29 2.97
N GLU A 88 0.18 -13.18 3.39
CA GLU A 88 -0.94 -13.06 2.46
C GLU A 88 -0.95 -11.68 1.79
N ALA A 89 -0.67 -10.61 2.54
CA ALA A 89 -0.60 -9.26 2.03
C ALA A 89 0.51 -9.11 0.98
N GLU A 90 1.68 -9.69 1.25
CA GLU A 90 2.83 -9.68 0.34
C GLU A 90 2.54 -10.44 -0.96
N GLU A 91 2.07 -11.69 -0.87
CA GLU A 91 1.79 -12.50 -2.05
C GLU A 91 0.64 -11.91 -2.88
N THR A 92 -0.39 -11.37 -2.23
CA THR A 92 -1.50 -10.71 -2.91
C THR A 92 -1.06 -9.42 -3.59
N ALA A 93 -0.20 -8.62 -2.96
CA ALA A 93 0.35 -7.41 -3.54
C ALA A 93 1.13 -7.69 -4.83
N ARG A 94 2.01 -8.70 -4.80
CA ARG A 94 2.75 -9.18 -5.96
C ARG A 94 1.80 -9.54 -7.11
N LEU A 95 0.79 -10.38 -6.83
CA LEU A 95 -0.19 -10.80 -7.84
C LEU A 95 -1.00 -9.63 -8.43
N ILE A 96 -1.38 -8.65 -7.61
CA ILE A 96 -2.11 -7.45 -8.08
C ILE A 96 -1.24 -6.62 -9.02
N VAL A 97 0.02 -6.37 -8.66
CA VAL A 97 0.95 -5.58 -9.49
C VAL A 97 1.25 -6.29 -10.80
N GLU A 98 1.48 -7.62 -10.77
CA GLU A 98 1.68 -8.43 -11.98
C GLU A 98 0.48 -8.37 -12.92
N GLN A 99 -0.75 -8.57 -12.40
CA GLN A 99 -1.97 -8.46 -13.19
C GLN A 99 -2.18 -7.06 -13.76
N TYR A 100 -1.86 -6.02 -12.98
CA TYR A 100 -1.99 -4.65 -13.43
C TYR A 100 -0.99 -4.30 -14.54
N ALA A 101 0.25 -4.80 -14.45
CA ALA A 101 1.28 -4.67 -15.48
C ALA A 101 0.86 -5.32 -16.81
N GLU A 102 0.05 -6.38 -16.79
CA GLU A 102 -0.51 -6.97 -18.02
C GLU A 102 -1.55 -6.07 -18.73
N THR A 103 -2.06 -5.03 -18.07
CA THR A 103 -3.10 -4.14 -18.62
C THR A 103 -2.58 -2.82 -19.19
N ARG A 104 -1.29 -2.53 -19.04
CA ARG A 104 -0.65 -1.25 -19.39
C ARG A 104 0.74 -1.50 -19.97
N GLU A 105 1.32 -0.51 -20.65
CA GLU A 105 2.70 -0.61 -21.18
C GLU A 105 3.77 -0.43 -20.10
N HIS A 106 3.43 0.34 -19.05
CA HIS A 106 4.21 0.58 -17.86
C HIS A 106 3.29 0.37 -16.64
N PRO A 107 3.80 -0.06 -15.48
CA PRO A 107 3.03 -0.06 -14.23
C PRO A 107 2.48 1.35 -13.93
#